data_AF-A0A6G4WUM2-F1
#
_entry.id   AF-A0A6G4WUM2-F1
#
_cell.length_a   1.000
_cell.length_b   1.000
_cell.length_c   1.000
_cell.angle_alpha   90.00
_cell.angle_beta   90.00
_cell.angle_gamma   90.00
#
_symmetry.space_group_name_H-M   'P 1'
#
loop_
_entity.id
_entity.type
_entity.pdbx_description
1 polymer ?
#
loop_
_entity_poly.entity_id
_entity_poly.type
_entity_poly.pdbx_seq_one_letter_code
_entity_poly.pdbx_strand_id
1 'polypeptide(L)' 'MHRNPNTRLRHLMEEAGWSQAQLAAAVAAVAAERGMRLGCDRSSVSRWLSGTVPRP' A
#
# COMPACT_ATOMS: atom_id res chain seq x y z
N MET A 1 -15.03 15.10 -3.86
CA MET A 1 -15.08 14.07 -2.78
C MET A 1 -13.77 14.13 -2.02
N HIS A 2 -13.76 14.65 -0.80
CA HIS A 2 -12.55 14.73 0.03
C HIS A 2 -12.16 13.31 0.45
N ARG A 3 -11.10 12.76 -0.16
CA ARG A 3 -10.49 11.53 0.34
C ARG A 3 -9.60 11.92 1.51
N ASN A 4 -9.89 11.40 2.69
CA ASN A 4 -9.04 11.67 3.86
C ASN A 4 -7.72 10.91 3.67
N PRO A 5 -6.55 11.58 3.72
CA PRO A 5 -5.27 10.91 3.61
C PRO A 5 -5.13 9.79 4.65
N ASN A 6 -4.58 8.65 4.26
CA ASN A 6 -4.33 7.54 5.17
C ASN A 6 -3.04 7.79 5.97
N THR A 7 -3.17 8.66 6.97
CA THR A 7 -2.08 9.06 7.88
C THR A 7 -1.55 7.89 8.70
N ARG A 8 -2.41 6.92 9.05
CA ARG A 8 -2.00 5.70 9.76
C ARG A 8 -1.02 4.86 8.93
N LEU A 9 -1.34 4.64 7.65
CA LEU A 9 -0.44 3.91 6.76
C LEU A 9 0.89 4.65 6.58
N ARG A 10 0.84 5.98 6.44
CA ARG A 10 2.05 6.82 6.37
C ARG A 10 2.93 6.63 7.61
N HIS A 11 2.34 6.72 8.80
CA HIS A 11 3.08 6.56 10.05
C HIS A 11 3.73 5.18 10.15
N LEU A 12 3.03 4.11 9.78
CA LEU A 12 3.62 2.76 9.77
C LEU A 12 4.79 2.63 8.79
N MET A 13 4.69 3.28 7.63
CA MET A 13 5.80 3.31 6.67
C MET A 13 6.99 4.10 7.19
N GLU A 14 6.75 5.22 7.88
CA GLU A 14 7.81 6.04 8.48
C GLU A 14 8.53 5.28 9.61
N GLU A 15 7.78 4.64 10.51
CA GLU A 15 8.33 3.81 11.59
C GLU A 15 9.17 2.64 11.06
N ALA A 16 8.75 2.03 9.94
CA ALA A 16 9.49 0.97 9.29
C ALA A 16 10.66 1.47 8.40
N GLY A 17 10.76 2.78 8.15
CA GLY A 17 11.70 3.35 7.18
C GLY A 17 11.44 2.90 5.74
N TRP A 18 10.18 2.59 5.41
CA TRP A 18 9.81 2.00 4.12
C TRP A 18 9.34 3.04 3.10
N SER A 19 9.87 2.91 1.89
CA SER A 19 9.34 3.59 0.71
C SER A 19 8.05 2.94 0.20
N GLN A 20 7.30 3.68 -0.62
CA GLN A 20 6.08 3.15 -1.26
C GLN A 20 6.33 1.91 -2.13
N ALA A 21 7.51 1.82 -2.76
CA ALA A 21 7.89 0.66 -3.57
C ALA A 21 8.18 -0.57 -2.70
N GLN A 22 8.85 -0.38 -1.55
CA GLN A 22 9.11 -1.45 -0.60
C GLN A 22 7.81 -1.99 0.00
N LEU A 23 6.88 -1.10 0.37
CA LEU A 23 5.56 -1.53 0.83
C LEU A 23 4.81 -2.32 -0.27
N ALA A 24 4.83 -1.85 -1.51
CA ALA A 24 4.19 -2.55 -2.63
C ALA A 24 4.78 -3.95 -2.85
N ALA A 25 6.11 -4.07 -2.80
CA ALA A 25 6.80 -5.35 -2.92
C ALA A 25 6.47 -6.31 -1.78
N ALA A 26 6.43 -5.82 -0.53
CA ALA A 26 6.06 -6.63 0.63
C ALA A 26 4.61 -7.14 0.51
N VAL A 27 3.68 -6.28 0.09
CA VAL A 27 2.29 -6.68 -0.13
C VAL A 27 2.17 -7.70 -1.25
N ALA A 28 2.91 -7.52 -2.36
CA ALA A 28 2.93 -8.47 -3.46
C ALA A 28 3.51 -9.83 -3.05
N ALA A 29 4.55 -9.85 -2.21
CA ALA A 29 5.12 -11.07 -1.66
C ALA A 29 4.11 -11.83 -0.79
N VAL A 30 3.44 -11.16 0.15
CA VAL A 30 2.39 -11.76 0.99
C VAL A 30 1.21 -12.25 0.15
N ALA A 31 0.84 -11.51 -0.90
CA ALA A 31 -0.21 -11.96 -1.82
C ALA A 31 0.22 -13.26 -2.53
N ALA A 32 1.46 -13.33 -3.03
CA ALA A 32 1.99 -14.51 -3.69
C ALA A 32 2.05 -15.72 -2.75
N GLU A 33 2.42 -15.53 -1.49
CA GLU A 33 2.37 -16.58 -0.45
C GLU A 33 0.96 -17.13 -0.24
N ARG A 34 -0.06 -16.29 -0.40
CA ARG A 34 -1.48 -16.67 -0.33
C ARG A 34 -2.04 -17.23 -1.64
N GLY A 35 -1.20 -17.40 -2.67
CA GLY A 35 -1.62 -17.83 -4.01
C GLY A 35 -2.35 -16.75 -4.81
N MET A 36 -2.32 -15.49 -4.35
CA MET A 36 -2.94 -14.35 -5.02
C MET A 36 -1.89 -13.55 -5.79
N ARG A 37 -2.14 -13.28 -7.07
CA ARG A 37 -1.34 -12.29 -7.82
C ARG A 37 -1.96 -10.92 -7.63
N LEU A 38 -1.53 -10.20 -6.60
CA LEU A 38 -1.90 -8.80 -6.42
C LEU A 38 -0.91 -7.91 -7.18
N GLY A 39 -1.38 -7.25 -8.24
CA GLY A 39 -0.64 -6.20 -8.94
C GLY A 39 -0.55 -4.93 -8.11
N CYS A 40 0.14 -4.97 -6.97
CA CYS A 40 0.41 -3.79 -6.17
C CYS A 40 1.70 -3.13 -6.66
N ASP A 41 1.57 -1.92 -7.15
CA ASP A 41 2.68 -1.07 -7.55
C ASP A 41 2.77 0.17 -6.64
N ARG A 42 3.82 0.97 -6.83
CA ARG A 42 3.99 2.25 -6.14
C ARG A 42 2.74 3.14 -6.25
N SER A 43 2.09 3.15 -7.43
CA SER A 43 0.90 3.95 -7.71
C SER A 43 -0.28 3.54 -6.85
N SER A 44 -0.43 2.24 -6.60
CA SER A 44 -1.47 1.67 -5.73
C SER A 44 -1.28 2.13 -4.29
N VAL A 45 -0.05 2.09 -3.77
CA VAL A 45 0.28 2.63 -2.45
C VAL A 45 0.01 4.13 -2.36
N SER A 46 0.38 4.91 -3.39
CA SER A 46 0.07 6.34 -3.44
C SER A 46 -1.44 6.61 -3.36
N ARG A 47 -2.27 5.81 -4.04
CA ARG A 47 -3.73 5.90 -3.94
C ARG A 47 -4.24 5.56 -2.55
N TRP A 48 -3.66 4.57 -1.87
CA TRP A 48 -4.01 4.21 -0.48
C TRP A 48 -3.67 5.34 0.50
N LEU A 49 -2.48 5.92 0.37
CA LEU A 49 -2.08 7.11 1.14
C LEU A 49 -3.00 8.30 0.88
N SER A 50 -3.54 8.40 -0.33
CA SER A 50 -4.53 9.41 -0.70
C SER A 50 -5.95 9.06 -0.23
N GLY A 51 -6.16 7.99 0.53
CA GLY A 51 -7.48 7.59 1.06
C GLY A 51 -8.33 6.73 0.13
N THR A 52 -7.75 6.17 -0.93
CA THR A 52 -8.46 5.24 -1.83
C THR A 52 -8.33 3.82 -1.27
N VAL A 53 -9.43 3.13 -1.07
CA VAL A 53 -9.41 1.71 -0.66
C VAL A 53 -9.10 0.84 -1.89
N PRO A 54 -8.15 -0.12 -1.82
CA PRO A 54 -7.95 -1.10 -2.88
C PRO A 54 -9.25 -1.85 -3.15
N ARG A 55 -9.62 -1.99 -4.43
CA ARG A 55 -10.76 -2.83 -4.79
C ARG A 55 -10.32 -4.31 -4.84
N PRO A 56 -11.14 -5.23 -4.30
CA PRO A 56 -10.86 -6.66 -4.30
C PRO A 56 -10.85 -7.25 -5.71
#